data_AF-A0A7C2Z515-F1
#
_entry.id   AF-A0A7C2Z515-F1
#
_cell.length_a   1.000
_cell.length_b   1.000
_cell.length_c   1.000
_cell.angle_alpha   90.00
_cell.angle_beta   90.00
_cell.angle_gamma   90.00
#
_symmetry.space_group_name_H-M   'P 1'
#
loop_
_entity.id
_entity.type
_entity.pdbx_description
1 polymer ?
#
loop_
_entity_poly.entity_id
_entity_poly.type
_entity_poly.pdbx_seq_one_letter_code
_entity_poly.pdbx_strand_id
1 'polypeptide(L)'
;MKKRISIMLFVVAAMFISGCDEWENGVVVNGVKFAKFSYSSMKGYLVEDTLIQDYPCKKGLVVLYDNGSLNTFQFSKPFEFSDFVIPAKTWGMLDKEGNIYICFFSKDTEVQGYTCRGSIMGREGIQTSFHKNGKLNCFFSRKDIEIDGILCKGSVFHLIGLHDNGKLRNCTLARTMIINGKEYQKGTKIKLDKEGKML
;
A
#
# COMPACT_ATOMS: atom_id res chain seq x y z
N MET A 1 27.26 50.98 -21.94
CA MET A 1 25.82 50.85 -21.61
C MET A 1 25.04 50.41 -22.85
N LYS A 2 24.60 49.15 -22.91
CA LYS A 2 23.62 48.66 -23.88
C LYS A 2 22.45 48.06 -23.10
N LYS A 3 21.27 48.66 -23.24
CA LYS A 3 20.04 48.29 -22.54
C LYS A 3 19.58 46.89 -22.97
N ARG A 4 19.35 46.01 -21.97
CA ARG A 4 18.61 44.76 -22.14
C ARG A 4 17.14 45.10 -22.35
N ILE A 5 16.56 44.65 -23.46
CA ILE A 5 15.11 44.65 -23.67
C ILE A 5 14.65 43.24 -23.37
N SER A 6 13.98 43.09 -22.22
CA SER A 6 13.32 41.86 -21.81
C SER A 6 11.96 41.81 -22.48
N ILE A 7 11.77 40.92 -23.45
CA ILE A 7 10.46 40.65 -24.05
C ILE A 7 9.81 39.56 -23.20
N MET A 8 8.89 39.98 -22.34
CA MET A 8 7.96 39.12 -21.62
C MET A 8 6.71 39.02 -22.50
N LEU A 9 6.48 37.87 -23.14
CA LEU A 9 5.24 37.61 -23.88
C LEU A 9 4.39 36.60 -23.11
N PHE A 10 3.25 37.10 -22.65
CA PHE A 10 2.17 36.34 -22.01
C PHE A 10 1.60 35.30 -22.98
N VAL A 11 1.66 34.03 -22.62
CA VAL A 11 0.85 32.99 -23.26
C VAL A 11 -0.49 32.95 -22.54
N VAL A 12 -1.51 33.55 -23.13
CA VAL A 12 -2.91 33.32 -22.75
C VAL A 12 -3.36 32.06 -23.50
N ALA A 13 -3.37 30.92 -22.82
CA ALA A 13 -3.97 29.69 -23.33
C ALA A 13 -5.46 29.66 -22.95
N ALA A 14 -6.31 29.59 -23.97
CA ALA A 14 -7.76 29.49 -23.84
C ALA A 14 -8.16 28.19 -23.12
N MET A 15 -8.96 28.32 -22.06
CA MET A 15 -9.50 27.20 -21.29
C MET A 15 -10.62 26.51 -22.08
N PHE A 16 -10.28 25.42 -22.74
CA PHE A 16 -11.18 24.30 -23.01
C PHE A 16 -10.31 23.06 -23.11
N ILE A 17 -10.27 22.19 -22.10
CA ILE A 17 -9.88 20.78 -22.29
C ILE A 17 -10.44 19.92 -21.13
N SER A 18 -11.21 18.91 -21.55
CA SER A 18 -11.57 17.67 -20.87
C SER A 18 -10.46 17.09 -19.99
N GLY A 19 -10.82 16.38 -18.91
CA GLY A 19 -9.93 15.71 -17.94
C GLY A 19 -8.91 14.69 -18.48
N CYS A 20 -7.95 15.15 -19.29
CA CYS A 20 -6.70 14.47 -19.58
C CYS A 20 -5.63 15.00 -18.64
N ASP A 21 -4.94 14.11 -17.94
CA ASP A 21 -3.76 14.46 -17.14
C ASP A 21 -2.73 15.15 -18.04
N GLU A 22 -2.42 16.41 -17.76
CA GLU A 22 -1.32 17.12 -18.42
C GLU A 22 0.00 16.63 -17.84
N TRP A 23 0.97 16.33 -18.72
CA TRP A 23 2.28 15.81 -18.36
C TRP A 23 3.37 16.77 -18.80
N GLU A 24 4.21 17.19 -17.86
CA GLU A 24 5.45 17.91 -18.12
C GLU A 24 6.62 16.94 -18.14
N ASN A 25 7.52 17.08 -19.12
CA ASN A 25 8.67 16.21 -19.28
C ASN A 25 9.93 16.81 -18.63
N GLY A 26 10.81 15.95 -18.09
CA GLY A 26 12.14 16.34 -17.61
C GLY A 26 12.14 17.32 -16.43
N VAL A 27 11.16 17.21 -15.53
CA VAL A 27 11.01 18.15 -14.42
C VAL A 27 11.74 17.69 -13.16
N VAL A 28 12.00 18.65 -12.28
CA VAL A 28 12.52 18.41 -10.93
C VAL A 28 11.46 18.89 -9.94
N VAL A 29 10.95 17.98 -9.11
CA VAL A 29 9.97 18.29 -8.05
C VAL A 29 10.60 17.95 -6.72
N ASN A 30 10.70 18.92 -5.81
CA ASN A 30 11.32 18.77 -4.49
C ASN A 30 12.74 18.14 -4.54
N GLY A 31 13.53 18.52 -5.54
CA GLY A 31 14.89 17.97 -5.75
C GLY A 31 14.94 16.59 -6.39
N VAL A 32 13.80 15.97 -6.69
CA VAL A 32 13.71 14.65 -7.33
C VAL A 32 13.48 14.81 -8.83
N LYS A 33 14.26 14.08 -9.65
CA LYS A 33 14.18 14.12 -11.11
C LYS A 33 13.12 13.17 -11.64
N PHE A 34 12.23 13.68 -12.47
CA PHE A 34 11.18 12.92 -13.15
C PHE A 34 11.35 12.98 -14.67
N ALA A 35 11.21 11.82 -15.33
CA ALA A 35 11.11 11.73 -16.78
C ALA A 35 9.89 12.49 -17.27
N LYS A 36 8.78 12.33 -16.56
CA LYS A 36 7.55 13.13 -16.70
C LYS A 36 6.77 13.19 -15.40
N PHE A 37 6.04 14.27 -15.20
CA PHE A 37 5.21 14.50 -14.02
C PHE A 37 3.88 15.15 -14.41
N SER A 38 2.81 14.77 -13.71
CA SER A 38 1.49 15.37 -13.84
C SER A 38 1.13 16.02 -12.51
N TYR A 39 0.98 17.35 -12.49
CA TYR A 39 0.58 18.10 -11.30
C TYR A 39 -0.90 17.92 -10.97
N SER A 40 -1.74 17.57 -11.96
CA SER A 40 -3.16 17.27 -11.73
C SER A 40 -3.36 15.98 -10.94
N SER A 41 -2.58 14.94 -11.27
CA SER A 41 -2.69 13.62 -10.63
C SER A 41 -1.61 13.33 -9.60
N MET A 42 -0.65 14.25 -9.45
CA MET A 42 0.56 14.08 -8.65
C MET A 42 1.34 12.79 -8.96
N LYS A 43 1.26 12.33 -10.22
CA LYS A 43 1.98 11.15 -10.70
C LYS A 43 3.28 11.56 -11.36
N GLY A 44 4.37 10.90 -10.98
CA GLY A 44 5.70 11.10 -11.56
C GLY A 44 6.32 9.79 -12.02
N TYR A 45 7.16 9.83 -13.06
CA TYR A 45 8.01 8.70 -13.43
C TYR A 45 9.46 9.02 -13.10
N LEU A 46 10.01 8.39 -12.06
CA LEU A 46 11.41 8.52 -11.67
C LEU A 46 12.33 8.03 -12.80
N VAL A 47 13.43 8.75 -13.03
CA VAL A 47 14.44 8.40 -14.05
C VAL A 47 15.37 7.26 -13.61
N GLU A 48 15.54 7.11 -12.30
CA GLU A 48 16.40 6.13 -11.62
C GLU A 48 15.83 5.78 -10.24
N ASP A 49 16.38 4.74 -9.61
CA ASP A 49 16.05 4.42 -8.22
C ASP A 49 16.45 5.60 -7.32
N THR A 50 15.54 6.07 -6.48
CA THR A 50 15.71 7.31 -5.71
C THR A 50 15.24 7.11 -4.27
N LEU A 51 15.96 7.67 -3.29
CA LEU A 51 15.45 7.79 -1.93
C LEU A 51 14.50 8.98 -1.84
N ILE A 52 13.27 8.73 -1.40
CA ILE A 52 12.28 9.79 -1.11
C ILE A 52 11.76 9.55 0.30
N GLN A 53 12.02 10.49 1.22
CA GLN A 53 11.62 10.37 2.64
C GLN A 53 12.07 9.02 3.24
N ASP A 54 13.35 8.67 3.03
CA ASP A 54 14.00 7.43 3.46
C ASP A 54 13.48 6.14 2.81
N TYR A 55 12.47 6.21 1.95
CA TYR A 55 11.97 5.06 1.20
C TYR A 55 12.78 4.83 -0.08
N PRO A 56 13.25 3.59 -0.33
CA PRO A 56 13.97 3.25 -1.55
C PRO A 56 12.98 3.04 -2.70
N CYS A 57 12.65 4.12 -3.39
CA CYS A 57 11.75 4.11 -4.53
C CYS A 57 12.47 3.58 -5.77
N LYS A 58 11.85 2.60 -6.42
CA LYS A 58 12.30 2.09 -7.70
C LYS A 58 12.00 3.08 -8.81
N LYS A 59 12.91 3.16 -9.79
CA LYS A 59 12.69 3.79 -11.09
C LYS A 59 11.31 3.43 -11.63
N GLY A 60 10.59 4.43 -12.11
CA GLY A 60 9.25 4.28 -12.65
C GLY A 60 8.22 5.10 -11.87
N LEU A 61 6.97 4.64 -11.92
CA LEU A 61 5.85 5.39 -11.38
C LEU A 61 5.94 5.56 -9.85
N VAL A 62 5.76 6.80 -9.41
CA VAL A 62 5.41 7.16 -8.05
C VAL A 62 4.21 8.10 -8.06
N VAL A 63 3.47 8.11 -6.96
CA VAL A 63 2.38 9.06 -6.70
C VAL A 63 2.77 9.85 -5.47
N LEU A 64 2.61 11.17 -5.54
CA LEU A 64 2.80 12.08 -4.41
C LEU A 64 1.44 12.56 -3.90
N TYR A 65 1.39 13.00 -2.66
CA TYR A 65 0.34 13.87 -2.17
C TYR A 65 0.47 15.28 -2.74
N ASP A 66 -0.58 16.09 -2.59
CA ASP A 66 -0.62 17.50 -2.99
C ASP A 66 0.50 18.34 -2.37
N ASN A 67 0.87 18.05 -1.13
CA ASN A 67 2.01 18.65 -0.43
C ASN A 67 3.39 18.14 -0.90
N GLY A 68 3.43 17.25 -1.89
CA GLY A 68 4.64 16.66 -2.46
C GLY A 68 5.26 15.53 -1.64
N SER A 69 4.63 15.05 -0.56
CA SER A 69 5.10 13.87 0.16
C SER A 69 4.78 12.58 -0.60
N LEU A 70 5.54 11.52 -0.36
CA LEU A 70 5.39 10.25 -1.04
C LEU A 70 4.07 9.57 -0.64
N ASN A 71 3.31 9.12 -1.62
CA ASN A 71 2.08 8.35 -1.40
C ASN A 71 2.24 6.90 -1.84
N THR A 72 2.48 6.65 -3.13
CA THR A 72 2.53 5.28 -3.68
C THR A 72 3.80 5.09 -4.47
N PHE A 73 4.48 3.96 -4.28
CA PHE A 73 5.72 3.62 -4.98
C PHE A 73 6.00 2.12 -4.97
N GLN A 74 6.98 1.69 -5.76
CA GLN A 74 7.52 0.33 -5.70
C GLN A 74 8.88 0.35 -4.99
N PHE A 75 9.11 -0.56 -4.04
CA PHE A 75 10.41 -0.71 -3.37
C PHE A 75 11.49 -1.20 -4.37
N SER A 76 12.63 -0.50 -4.45
CA SER A 76 13.77 -0.90 -5.30
C SER A 76 14.59 -2.04 -4.70
N LYS A 77 14.71 -2.05 -3.37
CA LYS A 77 15.45 -3.04 -2.58
C LYS A 77 14.64 -3.46 -1.35
N PRO A 78 15.01 -4.55 -0.66
CA PRO A 78 14.37 -4.91 0.60
C PRO A 78 14.44 -3.75 1.61
N PHE A 79 13.40 -3.59 2.41
CA PHE A 79 13.26 -2.49 3.37
C PHE A 79 12.84 -3.03 4.73
N GLU A 80 13.55 -2.63 5.78
CA GLU A 80 13.23 -3.00 7.16
C GLU A 80 12.00 -2.21 7.61
N PHE A 81 10.96 -2.91 8.05
CA PHE A 81 9.73 -2.29 8.53
C PHE A 81 9.23 -3.03 9.76
N SER A 82 9.25 -2.34 10.90
CA SER A 82 8.97 -2.93 12.22
C SER A 82 9.91 -4.12 12.49
N ASP A 83 9.36 -5.33 12.50
CA ASP A 83 9.97 -6.61 12.87
C ASP A 83 10.05 -7.57 11.68
N PHE A 84 9.84 -7.09 10.45
CA PHE A 84 9.99 -7.87 9.23
C PHE A 84 10.61 -7.05 8.09
N VAL A 85 10.91 -7.73 6.98
CA VAL A 85 11.49 -7.11 5.78
C VAL A 85 10.45 -7.10 4.68
N ILE A 86 10.13 -5.91 4.17
CA ILE A 86 9.36 -5.75 2.94
C ILE A 86 10.26 -6.11 1.75
N PRO A 87 9.93 -7.11 0.93
CA PRO A 87 10.75 -7.47 -0.22
C PRO A 87 10.79 -6.36 -1.28
N ALA A 88 11.89 -6.27 -2.01
CA ALA A 88 11.97 -5.49 -3.23
C ALA A 88 10.82 -5.85 -4.20
N LYS A 89 10.44 -4.91 -5.07
CA LYS A 89 9.32 -5.02 -6.02
C LYS A 89 7.93 -5.05 -5.39
N THR A 90 7.82 -4.96 -4.06
CA THR A 90 6.54 -4.67 -3.39
C THR A 90 6.08 -3.27 -3.75
N TRP A 91 4.78 -3.07 -3.97
CA TRP A 91 4.20 -1.72 -3.99
C TRP A 91 3.78 -1.33 -2.59
N GLY A 92 4.27 -0.19 -2.11
CA GLY A 92 3.87 0.40 -0.83
C GLY A 92 2.95 1.60 -1.04
N MET A 93 1.98 1.76 -0.14
CA MET A 93 1.20 2.98 0.00
C MET A 93 1.40 3.55 1.40
N LEU A 94 1.69 4.85 1.45
CA LEU A 94 1.92 5.63 2.66
C LEU A 94 0.71 6.50 2.96
N ASP A 95 0.38 6.69 4.23
CA ASP A 95 -0.54 7.72 4.67
C ASP A 95 0.10 9.12 4.59
N LYS A 96 -0.66 10.17 4.91
CA LYS A 96 -0.16 11.55 4.85
C LYS A 96 0.96 11.84 5.85
N GLU A 97 1.05 11.03 6.91
CA GLU A 97 2.10 11.07 7.90
C GLU A 97 3.36 10.27 7.48
N GLY A 98 3.30 9.58 6.33
CA GLY A 98 4.42 8.81 5.78
C GLY A 98 4.50 7.37 6.28
N ASN A 99 3.47 6.85 6.97
CA ASN A 99 3.45 5.47 7.46
C ASN A 99 2.93 4.52 6.37
N ILE A 100 3.60 3.38 6.20
CA ILE A 100 3.10 2.31 5.33
C ILE A 100 1.79 1.77 5.90
N TYR A 101 0.71 1.85 5.12
CA TYR A 101 -0.60 1.29 5.52
C TYR A 101 -1.08 0.18 4.58
N ILE A 102 -0.56 0.09 3.35
CA ILE A 102 -0.81 -1.01 2.40
C ILE A 102 0.48 -1.45 1.73
N CYS A 103 0.61 -2.76 1.53
CA CYS A 103 1.59 -3.39 0.66
C CYS A 103 0.91 -4.34 -0.32
N PHE A 104 1.35 -4.32 -1.58
CA PHE A 104 1.09 -5.37 -2.57
C PHE A 104 2.37 -6.15 -2.80
N PHE A 105 2.55 -7.24 -2.04
CA PHE A 105 3.76 -8.05 -2.12
C PHE A 105 3.85 -8.75 -3.47
N SER A 106 5.05 -8.74 -4.07
CA SER A 106 5.29 -9.42 -5.36
C SER A 106 5.32 -10.95 -5.25
N LYS A 107 5.41 -11.47 -4.02
CA LYS A 107 5.43 -12.90 -3.67
C LYS A 107 4.88 -13.07 -2.26
N ASP A 108 4.52 -14.30 -1.89
CA ASP A 108 4.15 -14.59 -0.51
C ASP A 108 5.28 -14.14 0.43
N THR A 109 4.89 -13.44 1.50
CA THR A 109 5.82 -12.76 2.41
C THR A 109 5.40 -13.04 3.83
N GLU A 110 6.36 -13.42 4.67
CA GLU A 110 6.12 -13.57 6.11
C GLU A 110 6.07 -12.21 6.77
N VAL A 111 4.99 -11.95 7.49
CA VAL A 111 4.72 -10.70 8.20
C VAL A 111 4.24 -11.05 9.59
N GLN A 112 5.07 -10.80 10.60
CA GLN A 112 4.75 -11.02 12.01
C GLN A 112 4.19 -12.42 12.30
N GLY A 113 4.83 -13.46 11.74
CA GLY A 113 4.43 -14.86 11.90
C GLY A 113 3.33 -15.35 10.94
N TYR A 114 2.79 -14.48 10.08
CA TYR A 114 1.75 -14.84 9.10
C TYR A 114 2.28 -14.79 7.67
N THR A 115 2.04 -15.84 6.88
CA THR A 115 2.31 -15.80 5.43
C THR A 115 1.23 -15.00 4.72
N CYS A 116 1.54 -13.75 4.40
CA CYS A 116 0.69 -12.88 3.59
C CYS A 116 0.85 -13.23 2.11
N ARG A 117 -0.26 -13.48 1.43
CA ARG A 117 -0.26 -13.88 0.02
C ARG A 117 0.16 -12.70 -0.87
N GLY A 118 1.16 -12.94 -1.71
CA GLY A 118 1.57 -11.99 -2.75
C GLY A 118 1.02 -12.35 -4.14
N SER A 119 1.30 -11.48 -5.10
CA SER A 119 0.90 -11.62 -6.50
C SER A 119 1.91 -10.98 -7.45
N ILE A 120 2.02 -11.53 -8.66
CA ILE A 120 2.80 -10.93 -9.75
C ILE A 120 2.11 -9.74 -10.41
N MET A 121 0.85 -9.43 -10.05
CA MET A 121 0.04 -8.36 -10.65
C MET A 121 0.42 -6.93 -10.18
N GLY A 122 1.47 -6.80 -9.36
CA GLY A 122 1.90 -5.50 -8.84
C GLY A 122 0.80 -4.83 -8.00
N ARG A 123 0.53 -3.55 -8.27
CA ARG A 123 -0.48 -2.75 -7.53
C ARG A 123 -1.93 -3.21 -7.73
N GLU A 124 -2.21 -3.99 -8.77
CA GLU A 124 -3.53 -4.62 -8.99
C GLU A 124 -3.61 -6.00 -8.32
N GLY A 125 -2.60 -6.33 -7.51
CA GLY A 125 -2.47 -7.60 -6.82
C GLY A 125 -3.24 -7.68 -5.51
N ILE A 126 -2.72 -8.50 -4.61
CA ILE A 126 -3.36 -8.81 -3.33
C ILE A 126 -2.81 -7.84 -2.29
N GLN A 127 -3.71 -7.08 -1.69
CA GLN A 127 -3.38 -6.13 -0.63
C GLN A 127 -3.14 -6.83 0.70
N THR A 128 -2.12 -6.39 1.40
CA THR A 128 -1.91 -6.58 2.84
C THR A 128 -1.89 -5.21 3.49
N SER A 129 -2.61 -5.02 4.59
CA SER A 129 -2.70 -3.71 5.25
C SER A 129 -2.17 -3.73 6.68
N PHE A 130 -1.77 -2.57 7.18
CA PHE A 130 -1.17 -2.36 8.49
C PHE A 130 -1.98 -1.34 9.29
N HIS A 131 -1.93 -1.47 10.61
CA HIS A 131 -2.35 -0.45 11.56
C HIS A 131 -1.28 0.63 11.66
N LYS A 132 -1.64 1.80 12.20
CA LYS A 132 -0.70 2.93 12.35
C LYS A 132 0.53 2.60 13.21
N ASN A 133 0.44 1.61 14.09
CA ASN A 133 1.56 1.13 14.91
C ASN A 133 2.46 0.12 14.18
N GLY A 134 2.29 -0.06 12.86
CA GLY A 134 3.03 -1.03 12.05
C GLY A 134 2.53 -2.46 12.15
N LYS A 135 1.57 -2.77 13.03
CA LYS A 135 1.05 -4.14 13.19
C LYS A 135 0.15 -4.53 12.03
N LEU A 136 0.27 -5.79 11.59
CA LEU A 136 -0.58 -6.38 10.56
C LEU A 136 -2.07 -6.17 10.88
N ASN A 137 -2.81 -5.56 9.96
CA ASN A 137 -4.24 -5.30 10.10
C ASN A 137 -5.06 -6.31 9.32
N CYS A 138 -4.79 -6.52 8.03
CA CYS A 138 -5.50 -7.51 7.24
C CYS A 138 -4.61 -8.15 6.20
N PHE A 139 -4.87 -9.42 5.91
CA PHE A 139 -4.18 -10.15 4.87
C PHE A 139 -5.06 -11.26 4.29
N PHE A 140 -4.59 -11.84 3.19
CA PHE A 140 -5.14 -13.06 2.61
C PHE A 140 -4.10 -14.17 2.73
N SER A 141 -4.53 -15.37 3.13
CA SER A 141 -3.69 -16.56 3.15
C SER A 141 -4.01 -17.47 1.95
N ARG A 142 -3.04 -18.29 1.53
CA ARG A 142 -3.29 -19.36 0.53
C ARG A 142 -3.97 -20.58 1.12
N LYS A 143 -3.65 -20.87 2.38
CA LYS A 143 -4.11 -22.07 3.09
C LYS A 143 -4.91 -21.63 4.31
N ASP A 144 -5.78 -22.52 4.76
CA ASP A 144 -6.45 -22.33 6.04
C ASP A 144 -5.38 -22.17 7.14
N ILE A 145 -5.62 -21.26 8.07
CA ILE A 145 -4.68 -20.89 9.14
C ILE A 145 -5.42 -20.79 10.46
N GLU A 146 -4.82 -21.32 11.52
CA GLU A 146 -5.36 -21.22 12.86
C GLU A 146 -4.81 -19.97 13.55
N ILE A 147 -5.69 -19.13 14.07
CA ILE A 147 -5.35 -17.91 14.82
C ILE A 147 -6.24 -17.88 16.05
N ASP A 148 -5.65 -17.75 17.25
CA ASP A 148 -6.36 -17.76 18.52
C ASP A 148 -7.31 -18.97 18.69
N GLY A 149 -6.89 -20.14 18.18
CA GLY A 149 -7.68 -21.39 18.20
C GLY A 149 -8.82 -21.44 17.18
N ILE A 150 -8.93 -20.46 16.28
CA ILE A 150 -9.96 -20.39 15.24
C ILE A 150 -9.34 -20.68 13.87
N LEU A 151 -9.88 -21.70 13.18
CA LEU A 151 -9.41 -22.07 11.85
C LEU A 151 -10.06 -21.19 10.77
N CYS A 152 -9.31 -20.19 10.33
CA CYS A 152 -9.69 -19.24 9.31
C CYS A 152 -9.42 -19.77 7.90
N LYS A 153 -10.37 -19.55 7.00
CA LYS A 153 -10.34 -20.02 5.61
C LYS A 153 -9.36 -19.21 4.78
N GLY A 154 -8.40 -19.88 4.14
CA GLY A 154 -7.45 -19.26 3.23
C GLY A 154 -7.99 -19.17 1.81
N SER A 155 -8.14 -17.96 1.27
CA SER A 155 -8.32 -17.71 -0.16
C SER A 155 -8.16 -16.22 -0.47
N VAL A 156 -8.22 -15.83 -1.75
CA VAL A 156 -8.30 -14.40 -2.16
C VAL A 156 -9.67 -13.77 -1.92
N PHE A 157 -10.68 -14.56 -1.55
CA PHE A 157 -12.05 -14.11 -1.30
C PHE A 157 -12.37 -14.03 0.20
N HIS A 158 -11.45 -14.48 1.06
CA HIS A 158 -11.64 -14.55 2.49
C HIS A 158 -10.51 -13.79 3.19
N LEU A 159 -10.78 -12.52 3.46
CA LEU A 159 -9.89 -11.65 4.23
C LEU A 159 -9.81 -12.13 5.68
N ILE A 160 -8.61 -12.11 6.24
CA ILE A 160 -8.35 -12.29 7.66
C ILE A 160 -7.99 -10.92 8.22
N GLY A 161 -8.76 -10.47 9.21
CA GLY A 161 -8.52 -9.21 9.91
C GLY A 161 -8.02 -9.45 11.32
N LEU A 162 -7.02 -8.68 11.73
CA LEU A 162 -6.45 -8.65 13.07
C LEU A 162 -6.69 -7.29 13.73
N HIS A 163 -6.78 -7.29 15.05
CA HIS A 163 -6.72 -6.08 15.87
C HIS A 163 -5.27 -5.57 15.95
N ASP A 164 -5.11 -4.34 16.44
CA ASP A 164 -3.81 -3.70 16.65
C ASP A 164 -2.93 -4.41 17.69
N ASN A 165 -3.53 -5.23 18.54
CA ASN A 165 -2.86 -6.13 19.49
C ASN A 165 -2.48 -7.50 18.89
N GLY A 166 -2.74 -7.72 17.59
CA GLY A 166 -2.41 -8.95 16.87
C GLY A 166 -3.44 -10.08 16.96
N LYS A 167 -4.47 -9.95 17.81
CA LYS A 167 -5.53 -10.96 17.93
C LYS A 167 -6.48 -10.94 16.74
N LEU A 168 -7.12 -12.08 16.48
CA LEU A 168 -8.10 -12.21 15.42
C LEU A 168 -9.28 -11.26 15.64
N ARG A 169 -9.58 -10.44 14.62
CA ARG A 169 -10.75 -9.55 14.58
C ARG A 169 -11.89 -10.15 13.78
N ASN A 170 -11.58 -10.75 12.62
CA ASN A 170 -12.58 -11.40 11.79
C ASN A 170 -11.93 -12.39 10.81
N CYS A 171 -12.67 -13.44 10.49
CA CYS A 171 -12.38 -14.30 9.35
C CYS A 171 -13.62 -15.11 8.93
N THR A 172 -13.51 -15.80 7.80
CA THR A 172 -14.45 -16.85 7.40
C THR A 172 -13.98 -18.18 7.99
N LEU A 173 -14.85 -18.95 8.64
CA LEU A 173 -14.50 -20.25 9.22
C LEU A 173 -14.22 -21.29 8.13
N ALA A 174 -13.11 -22.03 8.26
CA ALA A 174 -12.76 -23.11 7.34
C ALA A 174 -13.53 -24.42 7.59
N ARG A 175 -14.03 -24.60 8.81
CA ARG A 175 -14.84 -25.74 9.26
C ARG A 175 -15.89 -25.30 10.27
N THR A 176 -16.85 -26.17 10.56
CA THR A 176 -17.78 -25.96 11.67
C THR A 176 -17.01 -26.01 13.00
N MET A 177 -17.24 -25.05 13.89
CA MET A 177 -16.51 -24.90 15.16
C MET A 177 -17.44 -24.47 16.29
N ILE A 178 -17.14 -24.91 17.50
CA ILE A 178 -17.78 -24.42 18.72
C ILE A 178 -16.92 -23.27 19.26
N ILE A 179 -17.50 -22.08 19.38
CA ILE A 179 -16.84 -20.88 19.91
C ILE A 179 -17.70 -20.38 21.06
N ASN A 180 -17.12 -20.28 22.26
CA ASN A 180 -17.83 -19.90 23.49
C ASN A 180 -19.13 -20.68 23.74
N GLY A 181 -19.11 -22.00 23.47
CA GLY A 181 -20.26 -22.89 23.68
C GLY A 181 -21.33 -22.86 22.58
N LYS A 182 -21.16 -22.04 21.53
CA LYS A 182 -22.08 -21.97 20.39
C LYS A 182 -21.44 -22.55 19.12
N GLU A 183 -22.18 -23.37 18.39
CA GLU A 183 -21.73 -23.91 17.10
C GLU A 183 -21.91 -22.89 15.98
N TYR A 184 -20.89 -22.73 15.16
CA TYR A 184 -20.87 -21.91 13.95
C TYR A 184 -20.48 -22.77 12.75
N GLN A 185 -21.24 -22.67 11.67
CA GLN A 185 -21.04 -23.51 10.49
C GLN A 185 -19.81 -23.08 9.68
N LYS A 186 -19.22 -24.04 8.96
CA LYS A 186 -18.22 -23.77 7.93
C LYS A 186 -18.70 -22.65 6.99
N GLY A 187 -17.81 -21.71 6.67
CA GLY A 187 -18.11 -20.60 5.76
C GLY A 187 -18.78 -19.40 6.43
N THR A 188 -19.17 -19.50 7.71
CA THR A 188 -19.66 -18.35 8.48
C THR A 188 -18.53 -17.31 8.63
N LYS A 189 -18.85 -16.04 8.38
CA LYS A 189 -17.99 -14.90 8.74
C LYS A 189 -18.23 -14.56 10.19
N ILE A 190 -17.18 -14.56 11.00
CA ILE A 190 -17.24 -14.18 12.41
C ILE A 190 -16.55 -12.83 12.64
N LYS A 191 -16.93 -12.14 13.71
CA LYS A 191 -16.26 -10.95 14.21
C LYS A 191 -16.03 -11.10 15.71
N LEU A 192 -14.88 -10.62 16.16
CA LEU A 192 -14.41 -10.71 17.53
C LEU A 192 -13.99 -9.33 18.03
N ASP A 193 -14.22 -9.05 19.31
CA ASP A 193 -13.62 -7.90 20.00
C ASP A 193 -12.12 -8.10 20.25
N LYS A 194 -11.47 -7.12 20.91
CA LYS A 194 -10.02 -7.17 21.18
C LYS A 194 -9.65 -8.25 22.19
N GLU A 195 -10.61 -8.77 22.92
CA GLU A 195 -10.45 -9.80 23.94
C GLU A 195 -10.63 -11.21 23.35
N GLY A 196 -11.25 -11.31 22.17
CA GLY A 196 -11.54 -12.58 21.48
C GLY A 196 -12.98 -13.06 21.67
N LYS A 197 -13.90 -12.19 22.12
CA LYS A 197 -15.32 -12.53 22.26
C LYS A 197 -16.10 -12.19 21.00
N MET A 198 -17.08 -13.03 20.69
CA MET A 198 -17.98 -12.84 19.55
C MET A 198 -18.78 -11.53 19.66
N LEU A 199 -18.87 -10.81 18.54
CA LEU A 199 -19.71 -9.62 18.35
C LEU A 199 -20.99 -9.94 17.56
#